data_AF-A0A9D5JEC5-F1
#
_entry.id   AF-A0A9D5JEC5-F1
#
_cell.length_a   1.000
_cell.length_b   1.000
_cell.length_c   1.000
_cell.angle_alpha   90.00
_cell.angle_beta   90.00
_cell.angle_gamma   90.00
#
_symmetry.space_group_name_H-M   'P 1'
#
loop_
_entity.id
_entity.type
_entity.pdbx_description
1 polymer ?
#
loop_
_entity_poly.entity_id
_entity_poly.type
_entity_poly.pdbx_seq_one_letter_code
_entity_poly.pdbx_strand_id
1 'polypeptide(L)'
;MTEKETVVTAEGLRKLEAELDELKTIHRKEVNDRIRQAKEFGDISENAEYEDAKQEQAFVEGRIMKLEGMIRNAKIIVEGEGGADEVNLGSTVKVKKTSADGEID
;
A
#
# COMPACT_ATOMS: atom_id res chain seq x y z
N MET A 1 -10.43 10.67 -17.87
CA MET A 1 -9.41 10.89 -16.81
C MET A 1 -8.30 9.90 -17.08
N THR A 2 -7.08 10.36 -17.29
CA THR A 2 -5.94 9.50 -17.63
C THR A 2 -5.65 8.61 -16.42
N GLU A 3 -5.96 7.32 -16.52
CA GLU A 3 -5.63 6.33 -15.51
C GLU A 3 -4.10 6.36 -15.32
N LYS A 4 -3.65 6.72 -14.10
CA LYS A 4 -2.22 6.69 -13.77
C LYS A 4 -1.78 5.23 -13.73
N GLU A 5 -1.20 4.75 -14.83
CA GLU A 5 -0.52 3.45 -14.88
C GLU A 5 0.48 3.36 -13.72
N THR A 6 0.28 2.37 -12.84
CA THR A 6 1.17 2.13 -11.72
C THR A 6 2.10 0.99 -12.10
N VAL A 7 3.37 1.31 -12.34
CA VAL A 7 4.38 0.31 -12.69
C VAL A 7 4.80 -0.42 -11.42
N VAL A 8 4.70 -1.75 -11.42
CA VAL A 8 5.05 -2.60 -10.28
C VAL A 8 5.84 -3.82 -10.74
N THR A 9 6.68 -4.37 -9.85
CA THR A 9 7.29 -5.68 -10.08
C THR A 9 6.31 -6.80 -9.71
N ALA A 10 6.55 -8.01 -10.19
CA ALA A 10 5.72 -9.17 -9.82
C ALA A 10 5.71 -9.42 -8.30
N GLU A 11 6.84 -9.18 -7.62
CA GLU A 11 6.91 -9.26 -6.16
C GLU A 11 6.10 -8.13 -5.48
N GLY A 12 6.22 -6.91 -6.00
CA GLY A 12 5.45 -5.76 -5.51
C GLY A 12 3.95 -5.98 -5.62
N LEU A 13 3.48 -6.53 -6.75
CA LEU A 13 2.06 -6.87 -6.94
C LEU A 13 1.58 -7.89 -5.91
N ARG A 14 2.34 -8.98 -5.68
CA ARG A 14 1.99 -9.99 -4.68
C ARG A 14 1.90 -9.42 -3.27
N LYS A 15 2.78 -8.48 -2.91
CA LYS A 15 2.71 -7.79 -1.60
C LYS A 15 1.45 -6.95 -1.47
N LEU A 16 1.06 -6.23 -2.53
CA LEU A 16 -0.18 -5.45 -2.55
C LEU A 16 -1.42 -6.35 -2.44
N GLU A 17 -1.42 -7.50 -3.12
CA GLU A 17 -2.49 -8.49 -3.03
C GLU A 17 -2.59 -9.11 -1.63
N ALA A 18 -1.45 -9.46 -1.02
CA ALA A 18 -1.41 -10.01 0.34
C ALA A 18 -1.93 -8.99 1.37
N GLU A 19 -1.49 -7.73 1.28
CA GLU A 19 -1.98 -6.65 2.15
C GLU A 19 -3.49 -6.45 1.95
N LEU A 20 -3.98 -6.46 0.71
CA LEU A 20 -5.39 -6.33 0.41
C LEU A 20 -6.22 -7.48 1.01
N ASP A 21 -5.72 -8.71 0.92
CA ASP A 21 -6.39 -9.88 1.47
C ASP A 21 -6.47 -9.82 3.00
N GLU A 22 -5.36 -9.46 3.67
CA GLU A 22 -5.31 -9.28 5.12
C GLU A 22 -6.31 -8.22 5.60
N LEU A 23 -6.36 -7.07 4.90
CA LEU A 23 -7.30 -6.00 5.23
C LEU A 23 -8.76 -6.44 5.06
N LYS A 24 -9.08 -7.21 4.02
CA LYS A 24 -10.46 -7.66 3.72
C LYS A 24 -10.91 -8.80 4.62
N THR A 25 -10.00 -9.71 4.99
CA THR A 25 -10.35 -10.96 5.68
C THR A 25 -10.23 -10.87 7.19
N ILE A 26 -9.26 -10.09 7.70
CA ILE A 26 -8.96 -9.93 9.12
C ILE A 26 -9.47 -8.58 9.59
N HIS A 27 -8.81 -7.49 9.19
CA HIS A 27 -9.03 -6.17 9.80
C HIS A 27 -10.47 -5.66 9.59
N ARG A 28 -11.03 -5.81 8.38
CA ARG A 28 -12.41 -5.42 8.11
C ARG A 28 -13.42 -6.16 9.01
N LYS A 29 -13.16 -7.41 9.37
CA LYS A 29 -14.05 -8.15 10.29
C LYS A 29 -13.88 -7.66 11.71
N GLU A 30 -12.64 -7.51 12.18
CA GLU A 30 -12.33 -7.02 13.53
C GLU A 30 -12.96 -5.65 13.79
N VAL A 31 -12.85 -4.72 12.85
CA VAL A 31 -13.47 -3.40 12.96
C VAL A 31 -14.99 -3.49 13.01
N ASN A 32 -15.61 -4.35 12.19
CA ASN A 32 -17.06 -4.55 12.24
C ASN A 32 -17.51 -5.15 13.58
N ASP A 33 -16.74 -6.08 14.13
CA ASP A 33 -17.02 -6.68 15.43
C ASP A 33 -16.87 -5.66 16.58
N ARG A 34 -15.84 -4.79 16.53
CA ARG A 34 -15.68 -3.66 17.47
C ARG A 34 -16.87 -2.71 17.40
N ILE A 35 -17.29 -2.30 16.19
CA ILE A 35 -18.47 -1.45 15.99
C ILE A 35 -19.72 -2.12 16.56
N ARG A 36 -19.90 -3.42 16.31
CA ARG A 36 -21.06 -4.16 16.80
C ARG A 36 -21.08 -4.20 18.33
N GLN A 37 -19.95 -4.52 18.96
CA GLN A 37 -19.84 -4.54 20.42
C GLN A 37 -20.12 -3.16 21.00
N ALA A 38 -19.54 -2.10 20.43
CA ALA A 38 -19.77 -0.73 20.88
C ALA A 38 -21.25 -0.30 20.78
N LYS A 39 -22.00 -0.81 19.79
CA LYS A 39 -23.46 -0.58 19.67
C LYS A 39 -24.29 -1.27 20.73
N GLU A 40 -23.85 -2.40 21.28
CA GLU A 40 -24.58 -3.15 22.30
C GLU A 40 -24.64 -2.41 23.64
N PHE A 41 -23.76 -1.41 23.87
CA PHE A 41 -23.74 -0.59 25.08
C PHE A 41 -24.79 0.55 25.11
N GLY A 42 -25.66 0.64 24.10
CA GLY A 42 -26.92 1.38 24.18
C GLY A 42 -26.82 2.89 23.93
N ASP A 43 -25.88 3.59 24.56
CA ASP A 43 -25.64 5.01 24.29
C ASP A 43 -24.41 5.18 23.39
N ILE A 44 -24.66 5.37 22.10
CA ILE A 44 -23.64 5.47 21.06
C ILE A 44 -23.05 6.90 21.02
N SER A 45 -23.81 7.89 21.51
CA SER A 45 -23.49 9.31 21.32
C SER A 45 -22.30 9.80 22.15
N GLU A 46 -21.99 9.12 23.25
CA GLU A 46 -20.82 9.38 24.10
C GLU A 46 -19.78 8.24 24.04
N ASN A 47 -19.99 7.25 23.18
CA ASN A 47 -19.14 6.06 23.14
C ASN A 47 -17.88 6.33 22.29
N ALA A 48 -16.80 6.72 22.95
CA ALA A 48 -15.49 6.95 22.33
C ALA A 48 -14.99 5.72 21.52
N GLU A 49 -15.31 4.50 21.95
CA GLU A 49 -14.94 3.26 21.26
C GLU A 49 -15.70 3.11 19.93
N TYR A 50 -16.95 3.56 19.88
CA TYR A 50 -17.74 3.55 18.64
C TYR A 50 -17.17 4.52 17.61
N GLU A 51 -16.84 5.74 18.03
CA GLU A 51 -16.25 6.76 17.15
C GLU A 51 -14.86 6.32 16.65
N ASP A 52 -14.02 5.76 17.52
CA ASP A 52 -12.72 5.19 17.13
C ASP A 52 -12.88 4.07 16.09
N ALA A 53 -13.75 3.10 16.35
CA ALA A 53 -13.99 2.00 15.43
C ALA A 53 -14.60 2.48 14.08
N LYS A 54 -15.41 3.54 14.08
CA LYS A 54 -15.93 4.17 12.86
C LYS A 54 -14.83 4.89 12.06
N GLN A 55 -13.89 5.55 12.71
CA GLN A 55 -12.74 6.16 12.05
C GLN A 55 -11.82 5.10 11.45
N GLU A 56 -11.54 4.04 12.22
CA GLU A 56 -10.75 2.91 11.74
C GLU A 56 -11.41 2.24 10.53
N GLN A 57 -12.73 2.05 10.55
CA GLN A 57 -13.49 1.56 9.39
C GLN A 57 -13.25 2.43 8.16
N ALA A 58 -13.33 3.76 8.28
CA ALA A 58 -13.09 4.67 7.16
C ALA A 58 -11.65 4.55 6.63
N PHE A 59 -10.67 4.39 7.51
CA PHE A 59 -9.27 4.22 7.12
C PHE A 59 -9.03 2.90 6.39
N VAL A 60 -9.53 1.78 6.93
CA VAL A 60 -9.42 0.45 6.32
C VAL A 60 -10.09 0.43 4.95
N GLU A 61 -11.30 0.97 4.82
CA GLU A 61 -12.00 1.04 3.53
C GLU A 61 -11.26 1.95 2.52
N GLY A 62 -10.73 3.07 2.97
CA GLY A 62 -9.91 3.96 2.14
C GLY A 62 -8.63 3.27 1.64
N ARG A 63 -7.96 2.49 2.49
CA ARG A 63 -6.78 1.71 2.12
C ARG A 63 -7.12 0.62 1.11
N ILE A 64 -8.21 -0.12 1.34
CA ILE A 64 -8.69 -1.16 0.42
C ILE A 64 -8.99 -0.56 -0.96
N MET A 65 -9.74 0.55 -1.03
CA MET A 65 -10.02 1.22 -2.31
C MET A 65 -8.74 1.66 -3.04
N LYS A 66 -7.76 2.17 -2.31
CA LYS A 66 -6.47 2.56 -2.87
C LYS A 66 -5.70 1.37 -3.42
N LEU A 67 -5.61 0.27 -2.66
CA LEU A 67 -4.93 -0.95 -3.07
C LEU A 67 -5.61 -1.60 -4.28
N GLU A 68 -6.94 -1.71 -4.27
CA GLU A 68 -7.70 -2.21 -5.43
C GLU A 68 -7.48 -1.32 -6.66
N GLY A 69 -7.41 0.01 -6.49
CA GLY A 69 -7.07 0.94 -7.55
C GLY A 69 -5.66 0.71 -8.11
N MET A 70 -4.66 0.52 -7.24
CA MET A 70 -3.28 0.25 -7.63
C MET A 70 -3.14 -1.09 -8.36
N ILE A 71 -3.77 -2.15 -7.85
CA ILE A 71 -3.74 -3.49 -8.44
C ILE A 71 -4.46 -3.51 -9.80
N ARG A 72 -5.63 -2.87 -9.92
CA ARG A 72 -6.35 -2.78 -11.20
C ARG A 72 -5.56 -2.06 -12.30
N ASN A 73 -4.78 -1.06 -11.93
CA ASN A 73 -3.96 -0.26 -12.87
C ASN A 73 -2.48 -0.69 -12.87
N ALA A 74 -2.18 -1.86 -12.29
CA ALA A 74 -0.83 -2.35 -12.16
C ALA A 74 -0.32 -2.88 -13.51
N LYS A 75 0.82 -2.36 -13.95
CA LYS A 75 1.57 -2.94 -15.07
C LYS A 75 2.82 -3.63 -14.53
N ILE A 76 2.87 -4.95 -14.70
CA ILE A 76 4.00 -5.76 -14.26
C ILE A 76 5.17 -5.52 -15.21
N ILE A 77 6.30 -5.09 -14.65
CA ILE A 77 7.58 -5.03 -15.35
C ILE A 77 8.46 -6.20 -14.91
N VAL A 78 9.13 -6.82 -15.88
CA VAL A 78 10.12 -7.88 -15.64
C VAL A 78 11.51 -7.25 -15.81
N GLU A 79 12.40 -7.46 -14.83
CA GLU A 79 13.81 -7.05 -14.94
C GLU A 79 14.43 -7.73 -16.17
N GLY A 80 14.74 -6.96 -17.23
CA GLY A 80 15.48 -7.46 -18.40
C GLY A 80 14.97 -7.05 -19.78
N GLU A 81 13.85 -6.32 -19.91
CA GLU A 81 13.35 -5.87 -21.22
C GLU A 81 13.97 -4.54 -21.72
N GLY A 82 14.92 -3.96 -20.99
CA GLY A 82 15.69 -2.78 -21.39
C GLY A 82 17.16 -3.12 -21.59
N GLY A 83 17.77 -2.65 -22.67
CA GLY A 83 19.19 -2.86 -22.96
C GLY A 83 20.09 -2.46 -21.78
N ALA A 84 21.21 -3.16 -21.63
CA ALA A 84 22.11 -3.08 -20.47
C ALA A 84 22.69 -1.68 -20.15
N ASP A 85 22.48 -0.69 -21.02
CA ASP A 85 22.95 0.70 -20.90
C ASP A 85 21.87 1.70 -20.43
N GLU A 86 20.61 1.29 -20.23
CA GLU A 86 19.53 2.21 -19.82
C GLU A 86 18.97 1.84 -18.44
N VAL A 87 19.15 2.74 -17.47
CA VAL A 87 18.57 2.59 -16.12
C VAL A 87 17.07 2.77 -16.20
N ASN A 88 16.33 1.66 -16.08
CA ASN A 88 14.89 1.61 -16.18
C ASN A 88 14.25 1.44 -14.79
N LEU A 89 12.94 1.71 -14.69
CA LEU A 89 12.20 1.47 -13.46
C LEU A 89 12.31 -0.02 -13.09
N GLY A 90 12.78 -0.33 -11.88
CA GLY A 90 13.07 -1.71 -11.44
C GLY A 90 14.53 -2.14 -11.57
N SER A 91 15.42 -1.34 -12.18
CA SER A 91 16.85 -1.66 -12.21
C SER A 91 17.51 -1.55 -10.83
N THR A 92 18.07 -2.64 -10.34
CA THR A 92 18.91 -2.65 -9.14
C THR A 92 20.31 -2.12 -9.45
N VAL A 93 20.58 -0.84 -9.14
CA VAL A 93 21.90 -0.22 -9.36
C VAL A 93 22.79 -0.37 -8.11
N LYS A 94 23.97 -0.97 -8.28
CA LYS A 94 25.02 -0.97 -7.26
C LYS A 94 25.89 0.27 -7.43
N VAL A 95 25.71 1.26 -6.56
CA VAL A 95 26.54 2.47 -6.54
C VAL A 95 27.81 2.19 -5.73
N LYS A 96 28.98 2.25 -6.37
CA LYS A 96 30.27 2.23 -5.69
C LYS A 96 30.69 3.68 -5.41
N LYS A 97 30.80 4.05 -4.13
CA LYS A 97 31.30 5.37 -3.72
C LYS A 97 32.80 5.45 -4.01
N THR A 98 33.19 6.19 -5.06
CA THR A 98 34.57 6.64 -5.23
C THR A 98 34.72 7.90 -4.39
N SER A 99 35.38 7.78 -3.23
CA SER A 99 35.87 8.97 -2.53
C SER A 99 36.96 9.60 -3.40
N ALA A 100 36.59 10.66 -4.12
CA ALA A 100 37.54 11.62 -4.65
C ALA A 100 37.59 12.78 -3.66
N ASP A 101 38.25 12.57 -2.51
CA ASP A 101 38.84 13.65 -1.74
C ASP A 101 40.10 14.09 -2.52
N GLY A 102 39.86 14.82 -3.60
CA GLY A 102 40.88 15.64 -4.24
C GLY A 102 40.66 17.06 -3.77
N GLU A 103 41.42 17.48 -2.76
CA GLU A 103 41.68 18.91 -2.53
C GLU A 103 42.01 19.56 -3.87
N ILE A 104 41.28 20.63 -4.19
CA ILE A 104 41.68 21.57 -5.22
C ILE A 104 42.31 22.73 -4.45
N ASP A 105 43.63 22.82 -4.48
CA ASP A 105 44.38 24.06 -4.25
C ASP A 105 44.70 24.67 -5.63
#